data_AF-A0A512E3V5-F1
#
_entry.id   AF-A0A512E3V5-F1
#
_cell.length_a   1.000
_cell.length_b   1.000
_cell.length_c   1.000
_cell.angle_alpha   90.00
_cell.angle_beta   90.00
_cell.angle_gamma   90.00
#
_symmetry.space_group_name_H-M   'P 1'
#
loop_
_entity.id
_entity.type
_entity.pdbx_description
1 polymer ?
#
loop_
_entity_poly.entity_id
_entity_poly.type
_entity_poly.pdbx_seq_one_letter_code
_entity_poly.pdbx_strand_id
1 'polypeptide(L)' 'MDGRLEERLTHFAKPKLLIVDELGYLPLETHAGHLFFMLVSRRYERGSILITSNRSVSEWGSIFNDPTTS' A
#
# COMPACT_ATOMS: atom_id res chain seq x y z
N MET A 1 -9.31 19.61 3.07
CA MET A 1 -7.94 19.08 3.01
C MET A 1 -7.87 17.70 2.33
N ASP A 2 -9.00 17.02 2.10
CA ASP A 2 -9.06 15.66 1.51
C ASP A 2 -8.86 15.56 -0.01
N GLY A 3 -9.11 16.63 -0.76
CA GLY A 3 -9.05 16.58 -2.23
C GLY A 3 -7.66 16.22 -2.79
N ARG A 4 -6.59 16.65 -2.11
CA ARG A 4 -5.21 16.39 -2.54
C ARG A 4 -4.82 14.92 -2.35
N LEU A 5 -5.35 14.26 -1.32
CA LEU A 5 -5.09 12.84 -1.06
C LEU A 5 -5.78 11.97 -2.11
N GLU A 6 -7.04 12.28 -2.42
CA GLU A 6 -7.81 11.58 -3.45
C GLU A 6 -7.20 11.74 -4.85
N GLU A 7 -6.71 12.93 -5.16
CA GLU A 7 -5.98 13.18 -6.41
C GLU A 7 -4.71 12.32 -6.51
N ARG A 8 -3.96 12.18 -5.41
CA ARG A 8 -2.74 11.35 -5.34
C ARG A 8 -3.07 9.87 -5.50
N LEU A 9 -4.09 9.36 -4.81
CA LEU A 9 -4.53 7.96 -4.96
C LEU A 9 -4.97 7.67 -6.39
N THR A 10 -5.71 8.59 -7.00
CA THR A 10 -6.12 8.50 -8.40
C THR A 10 -4.93 8.54 -9.34
N HIS A 11 -3.94 9.39 -9.07
CA HIS A 11 -2.70 9.46 -9.85
C HIS A 11 -1.96 8.11 -9.83
N PHE A 12 -1.77 7.49 -8.65
CA PHE A 12 -1.08 6.20 -8.53
C PHE A 12 -1.91 4.99 -8.98
N ALA A 13 -3.23 5.13 -9.14
CA ALA A 13 -4.08 4.07 -9.70
C ALA A 13 -4.02 4.00 -11.24
N LYS A 14 -3.62 5.07 -11.94
CA LYS A 14 -3.61 5.14 -13.41
C LYS A 14 -2.56 4.30 -14.14
N PRO A 15 -1.30 4.16 -13.66
CA PRO A 15 -0.28 3.41 -14.39
C PRO A 15 -0.66 1.95 -14.60
N LYS A 16 -0.30 1.38 -15.75
CA LYS A 16 -0.48 -0.07 -16.03
C LYS A 16 0.32 -0.95 -15.07
N LEU A 17 1.51 -0.47 -14.68
CA LEU A 17 2.36 -1.05 -13.65
C LEU A 17 2.73 0.04 -12.64
N LEU A 18 2.46 -0.23 -11.37
CA LEU A 18 2.94 0.57 -10.24
C LEU A 18 4.03 -0.22 -9.53
N ILE A 19 5.17 0.41 -9.26
CA ILE A 19 6.26 -0.19 -8.49
C ILE A 19 6.28 0.46 -7.11
N VAL A 20 6.24 -0.37 -6.07
CA VAL A 20 6.42 0.02 -4.68
C VAL A 20 7.71 -0.62 -4.21
N ASP A 21 8.72 0.20 -3.96
CA ASP A 21 10.06 -0.26 -3.59
C ASP A 21 10.26 -0.19 -2.06
N GLU A 22 11.07 -1.08 -1.51
CA GLU A 22 11.50 -1.11 -0.10
C GLU A 22 10.37 -1.16 0.95
N LEU A 23 9.27 -1.86 0.65
CA LEU A 23 8.18 -2.02 1.61
C LEU A 23 8.68 -2.75 2.87
N GLY A 24 8.37 -2.23 4.06
CA GLY A 24 8.69 -2.90 5.33
C GLY A 24 10.03 -2.54 5.96
N TYR A 25 10.74 -1.54 5.43
CA TYR A 25 11.92 -0.98 6.10
C TYR A 25 11.57 -0.27 7.41
N LEU A 26 10.47 0.49 7.44
CA LEU A 26 9.88 1.09 8.64
C LEU A 26 8.45 0.57 8.87
N PRO A 27 8.00 0.43 10.13
CA PRO A 27 6.60 0.17 10.43
C PRO A 27 5.74 1.29 9.83
N LEU A 28 4.67 0.92 9.13
CA LEU A 28 3.72 1.91 8.61
C LEU A 28 2.84 2.40 9.76
N GLU A 29 2.65 3.71 9.84
CA GLU A 29 1.59 4.26 10.66
C GLU A 29 0.23 3.70 10.21
N THR A 30 -0.71 3.50 11.13
CA THR A 30 -2.05 2.94 10.83
C THR A 30 -2.74 3.68 9.68
N HIS A 31 -2.56 5.00 9.60
CA HIS A 31 -3.10 5.79 8.49
C HIS A 31 -2.45 5.43 7.15
N ALA A 32 -1.13 5.26 7.10
CA ALA A 32 -0.41 4.87 5.89
C ALA A 32 -0.79 3.46 5.42
N GLY A 33 -0.99 2.52 6.36
CA GLY A 33 -1.52 1.19 6.05
C GLY A 33 -2.90 1.24 5.39
N HIS A 34 -3.81 2.08 5.90
CA HIS A 34 -5.12 2.27 5.28
C HIS A 34 -5.02 2.90 3.88
N LEU A 35 -4.15 3.89 3.67
CA LEU A 35 -3.92 4.48 2.33
C LEU A 35 -3.38 3.44 1.34
N PHE A 36 -2.45 2.60 1.79
CA PHE A 36 -1.89 1.53 0.97
C PHE A 36 -2.97 0.52 0.58
N PHE A 37 -3.82 0.12 1.52
CA PHE A 37 -4.97 -0.74 1.23
C PHE A 37 -5.89 -0.11 0.18
N MET A 38 -6.30 1.15 0.34
CA MET A 38 -7.13 1.83 -0.65
C MET A 38 -6.50 1.86 -2.05
N LEU A 39 -5.18 2.09 -2.14
CA LEU A 39 -4.45 2.07 -3.40
C LEU A 39 -4.45 0.67 -4.03
N VAL A 40 -4.16 -0.37 -3.24
CA VAL A 40 -4.19 -1.77 -3.69
C VAL A 40 -5.59 -2.14 -4.17
N SER A 41 -6.64 -1.83 -3.40
CA SER A 41 -8.04 -2.11 -3.79
C SER A 41 -8.44 -1.42 -5.09
N ARG A 42 -8.00 -0.17 -5.32
CA ARG A 42 -8.29 0.54 -6.59
C ARG A 42 -7.60 -0.09 -7.80
N ARG A 43 -6.50 -0.80 -7.58
CA ARG A 43 -5.69 -1.44 -8.63
C ARG A 43 -6.02 -2.92 -8.81
N TYR A 44 -6.63 -3.56 -7.82
CA TYR A 44 -7.11 -4.93 -7.92
C TYR A 44 -7.96 -5.11 -9.18
N GLU A 45 -7.61 -6.10 -10.00
CA GLU A 45 -8.21 -6.40 -11.33
C GLU A 45 -8.09 -5.29 -12.40
N ARG A 46 -7.47 -4.14 -12.09
CA ARG A 46 -7.36 -2.98 -13.00
C ARG A 46 -5.94 -2.65 -13.43
N GLY A 47 -4.93 -3.01 -12.64
CA GLY A 47 -3.53 -2.74 -12.96
C GLY A 47 -2.57 -3.53 -12.08
N SER A 48 -1.39 -3.85 -12.62
CA SER A 48 -0.39 -4.66 -11.90
C SER A 48 0.34 -3.83 -10.85
N ILE A 49 0.72 -4.46 -9.75
CA ILE A 49 1.61 -3.87 -8.73
C ILE A 49 2.82 -4.79 -8.60
N LEU A 50 4.01 -4.22 -8.71
CA LEU A 50 5.26 -4.88 -8.31
C LEU A 50 5.69 -4.30 -6.97
N ILE A 51 5.94 -5.17 -6.00
CA ILE A 51 6.39 -4.77 -4.67
C ILE A 51 7.75 -5.40 -4.43
N THR A 52 8.73 -4.60 -4.02
CA THR A 52 9.97 -5.10 -3.44
C THR A 52 9.92 -4.88 -1.93
N SER A 53 10.47 -5.81 -1.17
CA SER A 53 10.46 -5.76 0.29
C SER A 53 11.69 -6.48 0.82
N ASN A 54 12.25 -5.96 1.90
CA ASN A 54 13.27 -6.64 2.69
C ASN A 54 12.66 -7.59 3.75
N ARG A 55 11.33 -7.72 3.78
CA ARG A 55 10.56 -8.58 4.68
C ARG A 55 9.80 -9.63 3.89
N SER A 56 9.68 -10.82 4.46
CA SER A 56 8.84 -11.88 3.89
C SER A 56 7.36 -11.48 3.95
N VAL A 57 6.53 -12.00 3.05
CA VAL A 57 5.08 -11.74 3.05
C VAL A 57 4.42 -12.13 4.38
N SER A 58 4.92 -13.17 5.05
CA SER A 58 4.46 -13.58 6.39
C SER A 58 4.70 -12.51 7.47
N GLU A 59 5.66 -11.60 7.29
CA GLU A 59 5.94 -10.52 8.25
C GLU A 59 5.07 -9.27 7.99
N TRP A 60 4.30 -9.23 6.90
CA TRP A 60 3.57 -8.02 6.51
C TRP A 60 2.49 -7.60 7.52
N GLY A 61 1.91 -8.53 8.27
CA GLY A 61 0.97 -8.18 9.35
C GLY A 61 1.57 -7.19 10.37
N SER A 62 2.86 -7.35 10.69
CA SER A 62 3.59 -6.43 11.58
C SER A 62 3.93 -5.08 10.93
N ILE A 63 4.09 -5.06 9.61
CA ILE A 63 4.40 -3.83 8.85
C ILE A 63 3.17 -2.93 8.78
N PHE A 64 1.99 -3.50 8.56
CA PHE A 64 0.74 -2.77 8.41
C PHE A 64 0.01 -2.47 9.73
N ASN A 65 0.59 -2.87 10.88
CA ASN A 65 -0.04 -2.75 12.19
C ASN A 65 -1.46 -3.32 12.20
N ASP A 66 -1.65 -4.52 11.64
CA ASP A 66 -2.97 -5.16 11.57
C ASP A 66 -3.42 -5.64 12.95
N PRO A 67 -4.49 -5.06 13.54
CA PRO A 67 -4.98 -5.45 14.86
C PRO A 67 -5.66 -6.84 14.87
N THR A 68 -5.88 -7.48 13.71
CA THR A 68 -6.53 -8.80 13.64
C THR A 68 -5.58 -9.97 13.88
N THR A 69 -4.27 -9.71 14.05
CA THR A 69 -3.33 -10.69 14.61
C THR A 69 -3.26 -10.50 16.13
N SER A 70 -4.27 -10.97 16.85
CA SER A 70 -4.23 -11.22 18.30
C SER A 70 -5.05 -12.45 18.62
#